data_AF-A0A380NXY8-F1
#
_entry.id   AF-A0A380NXY8-F1
#
_cell.length_a   1.000
_cell.length_b   1.000
_cell.length_c   1.000
_cell.angle_alpha   90.00
_cell.angle_beta   90.00
_cell.angle_gamma   90.00
#
_symmetry.space_group_name_H-M   'P 1'
#
loop_
_entity.id
_entity.type
_entity.pdbx_description
1 polymer ?
#
loop_
_entity_poly.entity_id
_entity_poly.type
_entity_poly.pdbx_seq_one_letter_code
_entity_poly.pdbx_strand_id
1 'polypeptide(L)'
;MPSIYEPVLQTFPENHFEFEFKMLLKAKDSGIEIKEVPIQTIYIDDNASSHFRVIADSISIYAQFMKFIFSGIVSFCWTLVCLPFFCNSWELKV
;
A
#
# COMPACT_ATOMS: atom_id res chain seq x y z
N MET A 1 5.19 -24.83 -11.59
CA MET A 1 4.40 -23.64 -11.19
C MET A 1 2.99 -23.82 -11.73
N PRO A 2 1.91 -23.49 -11.00
CA PRO A 2 0.57 -23.65 -11.53
C PRO A 2 0.40 -22.68 -12.71
N SER A 3 0.22 -23.22 -13.92
CA SER A 3 0.03 -22.47 -15.17
C SER A 3 -1.25 -21.62 -15.22
N ILE A 4 -2.03 -21.65 -14.15
CA ILE A 4 -3.33 -20.98 -14.02
C ILE A 4 -3.16 -19.46 -13.84
N TYR A 5 -2.03 -18.99 -13.29
CA TYR A 5 -1.84 -17.58 -12.93
C TYR A 5 -1.05 -16.76 -13.95
N GLU A 6 -0.38 -17.40 -14.91
CA GLU A 6 0.39 -16.74 -15.98
C GLU A 6 -0.36 -15.61 -16.71
N PRO A 7 -1.61 -15.79 -17.17
CA PRO A 7 -2.29 -14.74 -17.92
C PRO A 7 -2.62 -13.52 -17.06
N VAL A 8 -2.79 -13.69 -15.74
CA VAL A 8 -3.03 -12.56 -14.82
C VAL A 8 -1.75 -11.76 -14.59
N LEU A 9 -0.61 -12.45 -14.48
CA LEU A 9 0.69 -11.81 -14.24
C LEU A 9 1.16 -10.95 -15.42
N GLN A 10 0.78 -11.29 -16.66
CA GLN A 10 1.14 -10.51 -17.85
C GLN A 10 0.30 -9.25 -18.05
N THR A 11 -0.74 -9.04 -17.25
CA THR A 11 -1.67 -7.90 -17.42
C THR A 11 -1.33 -6.68 -16.57
N PHE A 12 -0.35 -6.78 -15.66
CA PHE A 12 0.04 -5.65 -14.83
C PHE A 12 0.80 -4.61 -15.66
N PRO A 13 0.33 -3.35 -15.73
CA PRO A 13 1.06 -2.27 -16.39
C PRO A 13 2.25 -1.76 -15.58
N GLU A 14 2.34 -2.11 -14.28
CA GLU A 14 3.37 -1.66 -13.37
C GLU A 14 4.74 -2.33 -13.66
N ASN A 15 5.83 -1.65 -13.27
CA ASN A 15 7.20 -2.13 -13.46
C ASN A 15 7.98 -2.12 -12.14
N HIS A 16 9.15 -2.79 -12.11
CA HIS A 16 10.05 -2.83 -10.96
C HIS A 16 9.35 -3.32 -9.67
N PHE A 17 9.63 -2.70 -8.52
CA PHE A 17 9.13 -3.13 -7.22
C PHE A 17 7.62 -2.90 -7.03
N GLU A 18 7.01 -2.00 -7.81
CA GLU A 18 5.57 -1.78 -7.80
C GLU A 18 4.81 -3.03 -8.28
N PHE A 19 5.32 -3.67 -9.33
CA PHE A 19 4.75 -4.90 -9.87
C PHE A 19 4.73 -6.02 -8.82
N GLU A 20 5.85 -6.26 -8.15
CA GLU A 20 5.96 -7.29 -7.11
C GLU A 20 4.94 -7.05 -6.00
N PHE A 21 4.82 -5.81 -5.55
CA PHE A 21 3.87 -5.43 -4.51
C PHE A 21 2.41 -5.60 -4.97
N LYS A 22 2.07 -5.18 -6.19
CA LYS A 22 0.74 -5.34 -6.79
C LYS A 22 0.35 -6.80 -6.96
N MET A 23 1.31 -7.65 -7.32
CA MET A 23 1.10 -9.09 -7.44
C MET A 23 0.66 -9.69 -6.10
N LEU A 24 1.34 -9.34 -5.00
CA LEU A 24 0.99 -9.83 -3.67
C LEU A 24 -0.41 -9.39 -3.24
N LEU A 25 -0.77 -8.12 -3.49
CA LEU A 25 -2.12 -7.61 -3.23
C LEU A 25 -3.18 -8.37 -4.05
N LYS A 26 -2.92 -8.57 -5.35
CA LYS A 26 -3.84 -9.29 -6.24
C LYS A 26 -4.00 -10.76 -5.83
N ALA A 27 -2.91 -11.41 -5.41
CA ALA A 27 -2.96 -12.79 -4.93
C ALA A 27 -3.88 -12.91 -3.71
N LYS A 28 -3.72 -12.01 -2.74
CA LYS A 28 -4.59 -11.92 -1.56
C LYS A 28 -6.04 -11.62 -1.93
N ASP A 29 -6.30 -10.69 -2.85
CA ASP A 29 -7.67 -10.36 -3.29
C ASP A 29 -8.32 -11.50 -4.09
N SER A 30 -7.52 -12.34 -4.75
CA SER A 30 -7.98 -13.50 -5.51
C SER A 30 -8.10 -14.77 -4.65
N GLY A 31 -7.91 -14.65 -3.33
CA GLY A 31 -7.97 -15.78 -2.39
C GLY A 31 -6.85 -16.81 -2.59
N ILE A 32 -5.76 -16.43 -3.24
CA ILE A 32 -4.59 -17.30 -3.44
C ILE A 32 -3.82 -17.37 -2.13
N GLU A 33 -3.61 -18.58 -1.62
CA GLU A 33 -2.81 -18.82 -0.42
C GLU A 33 -1.33 -18.47 -0.68
N ILE A 34 -0.80 -17.51 0.08
CA ILE A 34 0.61 -17.14 0.05
C ILE A 34 1.34 -17.94 1.13
N LYS A 35 2.39 -18.66 0.74
CA LYS A 35 3.24 -19.43 1.66
C LYS A 35 4.64 -18.83 1.69
N GLU A 36 5.09 -18.48 2.88
CA GLU A 36 6.45 -18.05 3.12
C GLU A 36 7.35 -19.28 3.27
N VAL A 37 8.48 -19.28 2.56
CA VAL A 37 9.51 -20.30 2.69
C VAL A 37 10.76 -19.60 3.19
N PRO A 38 11.37 -20.04 4.30
CA PRO A 38 12.58 -19.42 4.80
C PRO A 38 13.70 -19.60 3.77
N ILE A 39 14.32 -18.50 3.37
CA ILE A 39 15.50 -18.46 2.53
C ILE A 39 16.64 -17.78 3.29
N GLN A 40 17.87 -18.15 2.97
CA GLN A 40 19.03 -17.43 3.47
C GLN A 40 19.17 -16.10 2.72
N THR A 41 19.24 -14.99 3.45
CA THR A 41 19.56 -13.68 2.85
C THR A 41 21.04 -13.65 2.49
N ILE A 42 21.35 -13.63 1.19
CA ILE A 42 22.71 -13.53 0.68
C ILE A 42 22.89 -12.13 0.10
N TYR A 43 23.68 -11.29 0.77
CA TYR A 43 24.06 -9.98 0.26
C TYR A 43 25.28 -10.13 -0.65
N ILE A 44 25.12 -9.76 -1.92
CA ILE A 44 26.22 -9.67 -2.88
C ILE A 44 26.52 -8.18 -3.04
N ASP A 45 27.75 -7.76 -2.73
CA ASP A 45 28.21 -6.38 -2.83
C ASP A 45 27.27 -5.36 -2.17
N ASP A 46 26.80 -5.64 -0.95
CA ASP A 46 25.81 -4.81 -0.24
C ASP A 46 24.55 -4.49 -1.07
N ASN A 47 24.14 -5.45 -1.91
CA ASN A 47 23.03 -5.29 -2.85
C ASN A 47 23.24 -4.13 -3.85
N ALA A 48 24.48 -3.77 -4.18
CA ALA A 48 24.81 -2.69 -5.11
C ALA A 48 24.26 -2.91 -6.53
N SER A 49 24.00 -4.16 -6.92
CA SER A 49 23.31 -4.48 -8.17
C SER A 49 21.80 -4.25 -8.09
N SER A 50 21.23 -4.03 -6.90
CA SER A 50 19.83 -3.68 -6.78
C SER A 50 19.61 -2.28 -7.32
N HIS A 51 18.74 -2.18 -8.31
CA HIS A 51 18.27 -0.92 -8.84
C HIS A 51 17.21 -0.25 -7.94
N PHE A 52 17.14 -0.61 -6.65
CA PHE A 52 16.19 -0.04 -5.70
C PHE A 52 16.55 1.40 -5.36
N ARG A 53 15.71 2.31 -5.86
CA ARG A 53 15.79 3.75 -5.58
C ARG A 53 15.00 4.02 -4.30
N VAL A 54 15.70 4.03 -3.17
CA VAL A 54 15.14 4.13 -1.81
C VAL A 54 13.92 5.05 -1.69
N ILE A 55 13.99 6.26 -2.23
CA ILE A 55 12.88 7.23 -2.12
C ILE A 55 11.78 6.95 -3.16
N ALA A 56 12.14 6.84 -4.43
CA ALA A 56 11.17 6.77 -5.53
C ALA A 56 10.35 5.48 -5.51
N ASP A 57 11.02 4.34 -5.29
CA ASP A 57 10.36 3.04 -5.29
C ASP A 57 9.50 2.87 -4.03
N SER A 58 9.95 3.40 -2.89
CA SER A 58 9.11 3.45 -1.68
C SER A 58 7.84 4.26 -1.90
N ILE A 59 7.93 5.45 -2.52
CA ILE A 59 6.75 6.27 -2.81
C ILE A 59 5.78 5.52 -3.72
N SER A 60 6.25 4.87 -4.78
CA SER A 60 5.41 4.09 -5.70
C SER A 60 4.67 2.95 -4.97
N ILE A 61 5.36 2.20 -4.11
CA ILE A 61 4.75 1.13 -3.30
C ILE A 61 3.66 1.70 -2.38
N TYR A 62 3.98 2.78 -1.64
CA TYR A 62 3.05 3.38 -0.68
C TYR A 62 1.91 4.16 -1.34
N ALA A 63 2.06 4.59 -2.61
CA ALA A 63 1.03 5.31 -3.35
C ALA A 63 -0.29 4.51 -3.42
N GLN A 64 -0.21 3.18 -3.40
CA GLN A 64 -1.37 2.31 -3.41
C GLN A 64 -2.30 2.51 -2.20
N PHE A 65 -1.79 3.03 -1.08
CA PHE A 65 -2.54 3.31 0.15
C PHE A 65 -3.06 4.74 0.26
N MET A 66 -2.79 5.60 -0.73
CA MET A 66 -3.13 7.03 -0.65
C MET A 66 -4.62 7.29 -0.45
N LYS A 67 -5.49 6.46 -1.03
CA LYS A 67 -6.95 6.57 -0.83
C LYS A 67 -7.34 6.39 0.64
N PHE A 68 -6.70 5.45 1.34
CA PHE A 68 -6.95 5.19 2.75
C PHE A 68 -6.42 6.33 3.63
N ILE A 69 -5.20 6.79 3.34
CA ILE A 69 -4.60 7.95 4.02
C ILE A 69 -5.50 9.18 3.86
N PHE A 70 -5.96 9.45 2.64
CA PHE A 70 -6.84 10.58 2.34
C PHE A 70 -8.17 10.48 3.09
N SER A 71 -8.79 9.30 3.12
CA SER A 71 -10.01 9.05 3.92
C SER A 71 -9.79 9.39 5.41
N GLY A 72 -8.66 8.94 5.98
CA GLY A 72 -8.30 9.24 7.36
C GLY A 72 -8.12 10.75 7.61
N ILE A 73 -7.43 11.45 6.71
CA ILE A 73 -7.24 12.90 6.79
C ILE A 73 -8.57 13.65 6.74
N VAL A 74 -9.46 13.27 5.80
CA VAL A 74 -10.78 13.88 5.68
C VAL A 74 -11.60 13.69 6.96
N SER A 75 -11.62 12.46 7.50
CA SER A 75 -12.31 12.18 8.76
C SER A 75 -11.73 12.99 9.91
N PHE A 76 -10.41 13.11 10.00
CA PHE A 76 -9.74 13.89 11.03
C PHE A 76 -10.10 15.38 10.94
N CYS A 77 -10.04 15.97 9.74
CA CYS A 77 -10.44 17.35 9.51
C CYS A 77 -11.92 17.59 9.84
N TRP A 78 -12.80 16.65 9.46
CA TRP A 78 -14.21 16.71 9.81
C TRP A 78 -14.42 16.75 11.32
N THR A 79 -13.75 15.86 12.05
CA THR A 79 -13.79 15.85 13.52
C THR A 79 -13.28 17.17 14.12
N LEU A 80 -12.16 17.70 13.64
CA LEU A 80 -11.59 18.97 14.12
C LEU A 80 -12.55 20.17 13.93
N VAL A 81 -13.35 20.18 12.86
CA VAL A 81 -14.29 21.28 12.57
C VAL A 81 -15.63 21.09 13.30
N CYS A 82 -16.19 19.88 13.26
CA CYS A 82 -17.53 19.64 13.80
C CYS A 82 -17.58 19.64 15.33
N LEU A 83 -16.53 19.16 16.00
CA LEU A 83 -16.47 19.10 17.46
C LEU A 83 -16.61 20.48 18.12
N PRO A 84 -15.81 21.52 17.77
CA PRO A 84 -15.95 22.85 18.37
C PRO A 84 -17.23 23.57 17.92
N PHE A 85 -17.71 23.35 16.69
CA PHE A 85 -18.99 23.91 16.24
C PHE A 85 -20.15 23.40 17.10
N PHE A 86 -20.20 22.09 17.33
CA PHE A 86 -21.19 21.46 18.19
C PHE A 86 -21.10 21.97 19.64
N CYS A 87 -19.88 22.09 20.18
CA CYS A 87 -19.65 22.60 21.53
C CYS A 87 -20.15 24.05 21.70
N ASN A 88 -19.82 24.95 20.77
CA ASN A 88 -20.29 26.34 20.81
C ASN A 88 -21.82 26.44 20.65
N SER A 89 -22.42 25.62 19.78
CA SER A 89 -23.88 25.58 19.59
C SER A 89 -24.61 25.09 20.84
N TRP A 90 -24.00 24.19 21.60
CA TRP A 90 -24.52 23.70 22.88
C TRP A 90 -24.46 24.76 23.98
N GLU A 91 -23.32 25.44 24.14
CA GLU A 91 -23.17 26.54 25.13
C GLU A 91 -24.16 27.70 24.89
N LEU A 92 -24.50 28.00 23.64
CA LEU A 92 -25.49 29.04 23.30
C LEU A 92 -26.94 28.62 23.53
N LYS A 93 -27.20 27.33 23.81
CA LYS A 93 -28.55 26.76 24.02
C LYS A 93 -28.86 26.45 25.49
N VAL A 94 -27.88 26.55 26.39
CA VAL A 94 -28.00 26.38 27.85
C VAL A 94 -28.02 27.75 28.52
#